data_AF-A0A8J5CZE2-F1
#
_entry.id   AF-A0A8J5CZE2-F1
#
_cell.length_a   1.000
_cell.length_b   1.000
_cell.length_c   1.000
_cell.angle_alpha   90.00
_cell.angle_beta   90.00
_cell.angle_gamma   90.00
#
_symmetry.space_group_name_H-M   'P 1'
#
loop_
_entity.id
_entity.type
_entity.pdbx_description
1 polymer ?
#
loop_
_entity_poly.entity_id
_entity_poly.type
_entity_poly.pdbx_seq_one_letter_code
_entity_poly.pdbx_strand_id
1 'polypeptide(L)'
;MPGMYAKGEYDLAGFVVGAVERENLLPRTQDLVAGDVLVGLPSSGLHSNGYSLVRKIIEASKLEYSDHCPWNKKCTLGDELLLPTHIYSKCLAKVLAGGLLKAAAHITGGGLLENLPRVVPGHLTAHLDANLWHVHPVFGWLASHGVSDEEISRTYNCGLGMVLVVAADRVAEVMGLIELDGCVGRLVVGRLVTRGEGMDRVVVEGLADKLWEMSCPSVVQCAIREFPKKNVAVLISGTGTNLQALLDHTKEGLSGAEVVLVISNVAGVRGLQRAQEAGVATKVIPHKNYKTREEFEMALEVELAAVGVDLICLAGFMRILTPSFVQRWSGRLLNVHPSLLPAFKGMHGARQALEAGVTVTGCTVHFVAEEVDCGAIVTQEAVCVLPGDSEATLVERIKEAEHVAYPRQDWGGRRGAMEMVAIGAVSLGEDGKIVHI
;
A
#
# COMPACT_ATOMS: atom_id res chain seq x y z
N MET A 1 40.29 -16.20 -11.18
CA MET A 1 40.43 -16.51 -12.62
C MET A 1 41.57 -15.70 -13.20
N PRO A 2 42.50 -16.27 -13.99
CA PRO A 2 43.53 -15.49 -14.68
C PRO A 2 42.88 -14.55 -15.71
N GLY A 3 43.15 -13.25 -15.63
CA GLY A 3 42.60 -12.22 -16.53
C GLY A 3 41.42 -11.40 -15.98
N MET A 4 40.94 -11.69 -14.76
CA MET A 4 39.81 -10.98 -14.15
C MET A 4 40.21 -9.76 -13.30
N TYR A 5 41.50 -9.61 -12.98
CA TYR A 5 41.99 -8.54 -12.09
C TYR A 5 42.89 -7.58 -12.85
N ALA A 6 42.52 -6.30 -12.83
CA ALA A 6 43.31 -5.25 -13.46
C ALA A 6 44.58 -4.94 -12.63
N LYS A 7 45.56 -4.31 -13.27
CA LYS A 7 46.79 -3.91 -12.59
C LYS A 7 46.47 -2.90 -11.48
N GLY A 8 46.73 -3.27 -10.22
CA GLY A 8 46.46 -2.45 -9.04
C GLY A 8 45.26 -2.90 -8.20
N GLU A 9 44.55 -3.96 -8.61
CA GLU A 9 43.45 -4.54 -7.84
C GLU A 9 43.95 -5.65 -6.89
N TYR A 10 43.33 -5.72 -5.70
CA TYR A 10 43.58 -6.75 -4.69
C TYR A 10 42.29 -7.53 -4.42
N ASP A 11 42.38 -8.85 -4.40
CA ASP A 11 41.29 -9.74 -4.00
C ASP A 11 41.54 -10.24 -2.58
N LEU A 12 40.61 -9.96 -1.67
CA LEU A 12 40.69 -10.35 -0.27
C LEU A 12 39.75 -11.55 -0.05
N ALA A 13 40.33 -12.75 0.01
CA ALA A 13 39.59 -13.95 0.34
C ALA A 13 39.59 -14.21 1.85
N GLY A 14 38.42 -14.23 2.47
CA GLY A 14 38.21 -14.71 3.84
C GLY A 14 37.49 -16.07 3.82
N PHE A 15 37.79 -16.94 4.79
CA PHE A 15 37.03 -18.17 5.01
C PHE A 15 36.69 -18.34 6.49
N VAL A 16 35.60 -19.06 6.74
CA VAL A 16 35.18 -19.47 8.09
C VAL A 16 35.10 -20.99 8.08
N VAL A 17 35.61 -21.63 9.13
CA VAL A 17 35.46 -23.07 9.36
C VAL A 17 34.54 -23.27 10.55
N GLY A 18 33.50 -24.08 10.37
CA GLY A 18 32.62 -24.54 11.44
C GLY A 18 32.68 -26.06 11.58
N ALA A 19 32.42 -26.56 12.79
CA ALA A 19 32.23 -27.98 13.06
C ALA A 19 30.79 -28.20 13.54
N VAL A 20 30.17 -29.30 13.12
CA VAL A 20 28.80 -29.67 13.48
C VAL A 20 28.69 -31.19 13.55
N GLU A 21 27.92 -31.68 14.52
CA GLU A 21 27.59 -33.10 14.62
C GLU A 21 26.70 -33.51 13.44
N ARG A 22 26.91 -34.72 12.89
CA ARG A 22 26.19 -35.16 11.67
C ARG A 22 24.67 -35.15 11.83
N GLU A 23 24.18 -35.48 13.01
CA GLU A 23 22.75 -35.45 13.38
C GLU A 23 22.15 -34.04 13.45
N ASN A 24 22.99 -33.01 13.53
CA ASN A 24 22.59 -31.61 13.56
C ASN A 24 22.79 -30.88 12.22
N LEU A 25 23.14 -31.62 11.16
CA LEU A 25 23.23 -31.06 9.81
C LEU A 25 21.85 -30.61 9.29
N LEU A 26 21.81 -29.41 8.75
CA LEU A 26 20.70 -28.88 7.97
C LEU A 26 21.04 -28.92 6.48
N PRO A 27 20.07 -29.12 5.59
CA PRO A 27 18.65 -29.40 5.86
C PRO A 27 18.39 -30.86 6.30
N ARG A 28 17.46 -31.04 7.24
CA ARG A 28 16.88 -32.34 7.62
C ARG A 28 15.76 -32.70 6.65
N THR A 29 16.12 -32.98 5.40
CA THR A 29 15.16 -33.17 4.30
C THR A 29 14.13 -34.26 4.53
N GLN A 30 14.45 -35.27 5.34
CA GLN A 30 13.55 -36.37 5.69
C GLN A 30 12.44 -35.94 6.67
N ASP A 31 12.66 -34.87 7.43
CA ASP A 31 11.72 -34.37 8.45
C ASP A 31 10.77 -33.29 7.89
N LEU A 32 11.04 -32.82 6.67
CA LEU A 32 10.25 -31.78 6.01
C LEU A 32 8.94 -32.36 5.49
N VAL A 33 7.82 -31.75 5.88
CA VAL A 33 6.48 -32.18 5.50
C VAL A 33 5.62 -31.00 5.06
N ALA A 34 4.56 -31.28 4.29
CA ALA A 34 3.54 -30.28 4.01
C ALA A 34 2.91 -29.78 5.32
N GLY A 35 2.70 -28.46 5.43
CA GLY A 35 2.22 -27.80 6.64
C GLY A 35 3.32 -27.19 7.51
N ASP A 36 4.59 -27.58 7.31
CA ASP A 36 5.74 -26.89 7.91
C ASP A 36 5.74 -25.41 7.52
N VAL A 37 6.15 -24.56 8.46
CA VAL A 37 6.01 -23.11 8.36
C VAL A 37 7.32 -22.49 7.91
N LEU A 38 7.21 -21.54 6.97
CA LEU A 38 8.33 -20.73 6.49
C LEU A 38 8.42 -19.46 7.34
N VAL A 39 9.55 -19.30 8.02
CA VAL A 39 9.85 -18.13 8.85
C VAL A 39 10.94 -17.30 8.14
N GLY A 40 10.58 -16.14 7.59
CA GLY A 40 11.47 -15.26 6.86
C GLY A 40 12.11 -14.20 7.75
N LEU A 41 13.44 -14.15 7.77
CA LEU A 41 14.21 -13.07 8.39
C LEU A 41 14.39 -11.92 7.40
N PRO A 42 14.17 -10.66 7.83
CA PRO A 42 14.24 -9.52 6.92
C PRO A 42 15.67 -9.25 6.46
N SER A 43 15.83 -8.87 5.20
CA SER A 43 17.07 -8.27 4.69
C SER A 43 17.11 -6.78 5.01
N SER A 44 18.29 -6.18 4.97
CA SER A 44 18.43 -4.72 5.06
C SER A 44 18.15 -4.02 3.73
N GLY A 45 18.06 -4.76 2.61
CA GLY A 45 17.89 -4.21 1.27
C GLY A 45 18.53 -5.13 0.24
N LEU A 46 19.27 -4.57 -0.71
CA LEU A 46 20.05 -5.34 -1.67
C LEU A 46 21.21 -6.07 -0.97
N HIS A 47 21.45 -7.32 -1.36
CA HIS A 47 22.68 -8.03 -1.02
C HIS A 47 23.69 -7.87 -2.16
N SER A 48 24.96 -8.22 -1.93
CA SER A 48 26.05 -8.04 -2.92
C SER A 48 25.78 -8.62 -4.31
N ASN A 49 25.00 -9.70 -4.40
CA ASN A 49 24.58 -10.28 -5.68
C ASN A 49 23.47 -9.43 -6.34
N GLY A 50 23.60 -9.17 -7.63
CA GLY A 50 22.65 -8.34 -8.40
C GLY A 50 23.06 -6.86 -8.54
N TYR A 51 24.12 -6.41 -7.86
CA TYR A 51 24.63 -5.02 -7.98
C TYR A 51 25.13 -4.68 -9.38
N SER A 52 25.52 -5.66 -10.20
CA SER A 52 25.90 -5.41 -11.59
C SER A 52 24.73 -4.86 -12.43
N LEU A 53 23.50 -5.33 -12.19
CA LEU A 53 22.31 -4.79 -12.85
C LEU A 53 21.92 -3.43 -12.25
N VAL A 54 21.98 -3.31 -10.92
CA VAL A 54 21.69 -2.05 -10.21
C VAL A 54 22.59 -0.92 -10.72
N ARG A 55 23.91 -1.16 -10.85
CA ARG A 55 24.86 -0.18 -11.39
C ARG A 55 24.54 0.25 -12.82
N LYS A 56 24.14 -0.70 -13.68
CA LYS A 56 23.72 -0.39 -15.06
C LYS A 56 22.45 0.48 -15.10
N ILE A 57 21.49 0.21 -14.20
CA ILE A 57 20.27 1.03 -14.09
C ILE A 57 20.63 2.44 -13.61
N ILE A 58 21.48 2.58 -12.61
CA ILE A 58 21.96 3.89 -12.13
C ILE A 58 22.61 4.70 -13.26
N GLU A 59 23.50 4.06 -14.04
CA GLU A 59 24.16 4.68 -15.19
C GLU A 59 23.13 5.09 -16.27
N ALA A 60 22.20 4.20 -16.63
CA ALA A 60 21.16 4.48 -17.61
C ALA A 60 20.20 5.60 -17.17
N SER A 61 19.92 5.68 -15.87
CA SER A 61 19.08 6.70 -15.25
C SER A 61 19.82 8.01 -14.97
N LYS A 62 21.13 8.08 -15.30
CA LYS A 62 22.01 9.25 -15.08
C LYS A 62 22.01 9.74 -13.63
N LEU A 63 21.89 8.82 -12.68
CA LEU A 63 21.97 9.13 -11.25
C LEU A 63 23.43 9.05 -10.78
N GLU A 64 23.80 9.96 -9.88
CA GLU A 64 25.05 9.92 -9.13
C GLU A 64 24.81 9.33 -7.74
N TYR A 65 25.83 8.69 -7.15
CA TYR A 65 25.69 8.11 -5.81
C TYR A 65 25.43 9.16 -4.71
N SER A 66 25.80 10.41 -4.94
CA SER A 66 25.50 11.55 -4.06
C SER A 66 24.08 12.09 -4.20
N ASP A 67 23.33 11.67 -5.22
CA ASP A 67 21.94 12.08 -5.39
C ASP A 67 21.07 11.50 -4.27
N HIS A 68 19.92 12.12 -4.04
CA HIS A 68 18.92 11.58 -3.15
C HIS A 68 18.48 10.18 -3.61
N CYS A 69 18.37 9.25 -2.65
CA CYS A 69 17.92 7.91 -2.98
C CYS A 69 16.47 7.96 -3.53
N PRO A 70 16.20 7.43 -4.73
CA PRO A 70 14.89 7.52 -5.38
C PRO A 70 13.74 6.91 -4.58
N TRP A 71 14.06 6.02 -3.63
CA TRP A 71 13.09 5.32 -2.80
C TRP A 71 13.27 5.55 -1.29
N ASN A 72 14.26 6.35 -0.88
CA ASN A 72 14.48 6.73 0.53
C ASN A 72 14.98 8.19 0.65
N LYS A 73 14.07 9.14 0.84
CA LYS A 73 14.39 10.58 0.89
C LYS A 73 15.35 10.99 2.03
N LYS A 74 15.58 10.13 3.02
CA LYS A 74 16.38 10.44 4.21
C LYS A 74 17.89 10.31 3.99
N CYS A 75 18.31 9.73 2.87
CA CYS A 75 19.71 9.43 2.59
C CYS A 75 20.05 9.61 1.10
N THR A 76 21.34 9.52 0.79
CA THR A 76 21.80 9.46 -0.60
C THR A 76 21.63 8.05 -1.17
N LEU A 77 21.63 7.93 -2.50
CA LEU A 77 21.65 6.64 -3.18
C LEU A 77 22.83 5.78 -2.73
N GLY A 78 24.01 6.39 -2.55
CA GLY A 78 25.21 5.72 -2.06
C GLY A 78 25.05 5.18 -0.64
N ASP A 79 24.49 5.98 0.27
CA ASP A 79 24.25 5.56 1.67
C ASP A 79 23.34 4.33 1.74
N GLU A 80 22.24 4.36 0.97
CA GLU A 80 21.28 3.26 0.92
C GLU A 80 21.93 1.98 0.35
N LEU A 81 22.70 2.11 -0.73
CA LEU A 81 23.38 0.98 -1.37
C LEU A 81 24.54 0.42 -0.55
N LEU A 82 25.05 1.17 0.43
CA LEU A 82 26.11 0.74 1.35
C LEU A 82 25.56 0.23 2.69
N LEU A 83 24.23 0.20 2.86
CA LEU A 83 23.61 -0.30 4.08
C LEU A 83 24.09 -1.72 4.38
N PRO A 84 24.71 -1.97 5.56
CA PRO A 84 25.27 -3.28 5.86
C PRO A 84 24.20 -4.38 5.84
N THR A 85 24.55 -5.54 5.27
CA THR A 85 23.70 -6.73 5.34
C THR A 85 23.60 -7.23 6.79
N HIS A 86 22.40 -7.65 7.21
CA HIS A 86 22.23 -8.27 8.52
C HIS A 86 23.03 -9.57 8.64
N ILE A 87 23.64 -9.75 9.83
CA ILE A 87 24.35 -10.98 10.18
C ILE A 87 23.45 -11.81 11.10
N TYR A 88 22.89 -12.89 10.55
CA TYR A 88 21.90 -13.73 11.26
C TYR A 88 22.50 -14.76 12.24
N SER A 89 23.83 -14.87 12.33
CA SER A 89 24.47 -15.91 13.16
C SER A 89 24.13 -15.78 14.64
N LYS A 90 24.12 -14.54 15.18
CA LYS A 90 23.80 -14.29 16.59
C LYS A 90 22.33 -14.55 16.90
N CYS A 91 21.41 -14.10 16.05
CA CYS A 91 19.98 -14.29 16.28
C CYS A 91 19.56 -15.76 16.16
N LEU A 92 20.24 -16.53 15.31
CA LEU A 92 19.94 -17.95 15.13
C LEU A 92 20.66 -18.88 16.11
N ALA A 93 21.64 -18.38 16.88
CA ALA A 93 22.42 -19.21 17.79
C ALA A 93 21.53 -19.98 18.78
N LYS A 94 20.55 -19.31 19.41
CA LYS A 94 19.61 -19.94 20.35
C LYS A 94 18.69 -20.96 19.65
N VAL A 95 18.20 -20.62 18.45
CA VAL A 95 17.31 -21.48 17.66
C VAL A 95 18.01 -22.76 17.21
N LEU A 96 19.26 -22.63 16.76
CA LEU A 96 20.12 -23.75 16.35
C LEU A 96 20.49 -24.64 17.54
N ALA A 97 20.87 -24.05 18.68
CA ALA A 97 21.18 -24.81 19.90
C ALA A 97 19.98 -25.60 20.43
N GLY A 98 18.76 -25.08 20.24
CA GLY A 98 17.52 -25.78 20.58
C GLY A 98 17.11 -26.88 19.58
N GLY A 99 17.82 -27.03 18.45
CA GLY A 99 17.49 -28.04 17.42
C GLY A 99 16.14 -27.82 16.74
N LEU A 100 15.64 -26.57 16.73
CA LEU A 100 14.28 -26.22 16.32
C LEU A 100 14.08 -26.07 14.80
N LEU A 101 15.17 -26.01 14.04
CA LEU A 101 15.13 -25.85 12.58
C LEU A 101 15.14 -27.19 11.87
N LYS A 102 14.31 -27.32 10.85
CA LYS A 102 14.38 -28.42 9.88
C LYS A 102 15.25 -28.04 8.68
N ALA A 103 15.22 -26.76 8.28
CA ALA A 103 16.05 -26.22 7.21
C ALA A 103 16.23 -24.71 7.36
N ALA A 104 17.24 -24.16 6.70
CA ALA A 104 17.47 -22.72 6.58
C ALA A 104 18.10 -22.38 5.22
N ALA A 105 17.50 -21.47 4.48
CA ALA A 105 18.00 -20.96 3.21
C ALA A 105 18.46 -19.51 3.37
N HIS A 106 19.75 -19.25 3.22
CA HIS A 106 20.26 -17.88 3.11
C HIS A 106 19.95 -17.36 1.70
N ILE A 107 19.20 -16.27 1.60
CA ILE A 107 18.74 -15.74 0.32
C ILE A 107 19.76 -14.74 -0.19
N THR A 108 20.56 -15.19 -1.15
CA THR A 108 21.69 -14.43 -1.70
C THR A 108 21.56 -14.36 -3.22
N GLY A 109 22.62 -14.71 -3.98
CA GLY A 109 22.51 -14.86 -5.43
C GLY A 109 21.59 -16.03 -5.77
N GLY A 110 20.77 -15.87 -6.81
CA GLY A 110 19.71 -16.84 -7.12
C GLY A 110 18.40 -16.60 -6.36
N GLY A 111 18.32 -15.54 -5.56
CA GLY A 111 17.06 -15.03 -4.99
C GLY A 111 16.25 -16.08 -4.23
N LEU A 112 14.94 -15.91 -4.18
CA LEU A 112 14.04 -16.87 -3.55
C LEU A 112 13.94 -18.17 -4.36
N LEU A 113 13.89 -18.04 -5.69
CA LEU A 113 13.60 -19.14 -6.61
C LEU A 113 14.72 -20.19 -6.70
N GLU A 114 15.98 -19.82 -6.51
CA GLU A 114 17.09 -20.79 -6.56
C GLU A 114 17.63 -21.20 -5.19
N ASN A 115 17.45 -20.41 -4.13
CA ASN A 115 17.99 -20.73 -2.80
C ASN A 115 17.08 -21.67 -2.01
N LEU A 116 15.76 -21.45 -1.98
CA LEU A 116 14.83 -22.34 -1.27
C LEU A 116 14.87 -23.79 -1.78
N PRO A 117 14.97 -24.04 -3.10
CA PRO A 117 15.01 -25.42 -3.59
C PRO A 117 16.32 -26.18 -3.30
N ARG A 118 17.33 -25.53 -2.70
CA ARG A 118 18.54 -26.19 -2.18
C ARG A 118 18.28 -26.87 -0.84
N VAL A 119 17.24 -26.45 -0.12
CA VAL A 119 16.92 -26.95 1.22
C VAL A 119 15.57 -27.66 1.31
N VAL A 120 14.69 -27.44 0.33
CA VAL A 120 13.37 -28.09 0.24
C VAL A 120 13.42 -29.28 -0.73
N PRO A 121 12.95 -30.48 -0.35
CA PRO A 121 12.96 -31.67 -1.20
C PRO A 121 11.97 -31.52 -2.37
N GLY A 122 12.26 -32.20 -3.49
CA GLY A 122 11.53 -31.99 -4.75
C GLY A 122 10.05 -32.39 -4.78
N HIS A 123 9.55 -33.07 -3.74
CA HIS A 123 8.12 -33.42 -3.57
C HIS A 123 7.32 -32.36 -2.80
N LEU A 124 7.98 -31.30 -2.32
CA LEU A 124 7.36 -30.15 -1.66
C LEU A 124 7.60 -28.88 -2.46
N THR A 125 6.69 -27.92 -2.30
CA THR A 125 6.81 -26.56 -2.81
C THR A 125 6.87 -25.59 -1.63
N ALA A 126 7.79 -24.63 -1.68
CA ALA A 126 7.80 -23.50 -0.77
C ALA A 126 6.78 -22.46 -1.27
N HIS A 127 5.64 -22.35 -0.60
CA HIS A 127 4.60 -21.39 -0.93
C HIS A 127 4.72 -20.17 -0.01
N LEU A 128 5.10 -19.04 -0.59
CA LEU A 128 5.28 -17.75 0.07
C LEU A 128 4.17 -16.79 -0.35
N ASP A 129 3.75 -15.92 0.57
CA ASP A 129 2.82 -14.82 0.29
C ASP A 129 3.50 -13.47 0.58
N ALA A 130 3.80 -12.71 -0.48
CA ALA A 130 4.53 -11.45 -0.41
C ALA A 130 3.84 -10.38 0.43
N ASN A 131 2.55 -10.54 0.76
CA ASN A 131 1.82 -9.64 1.65
C ASN A 131 2.20 -9.84 3.13
N LEU A 132 2.88 -10.93 3.47
CA LEU A 132 3.24 -11.26 4.84
C LEU A 132 4.58 -10.67 5.31
N TRP A 133 5.35 -10.03 4.42
CA TRP A 133 6.59 -9.34 4.79
C TRP A 133 6.77 -8.00 4.07
N HIS A 134 7.75 -7.24 4.53
CA HIS A 134 8.14 -5.98 3.89
C HIS A 134 9.04 -6.24 2.68
N VAL A 135 8.52 -6.03 1.48
CA VAL A 135 9.32 -6.00 0.25
C VAL A 135 9.87 -4.58 0.11
N HIS A 136 11.20 -4.44 0.12
CA HIS A 136 11.84 -3.13 0.11
C HIS A 136 11.51 -2.33 -1.17
N PRO A 137 11.29 -1.00 -1.05
CA PRO A 137 10.99 -0.13 -2.20
C PRO A 137 11.99 -0.20 -3.36
N VAL A 138 13.27 -0.52 -3.09
CA VAL A 138 14.29 -0.72 -4.12
C VAL A 138 13.86 -1.74 -5.19
N PHE A 139 13.10 -2.78 -4.83
CA PHE A 139 12.64 -3.78 -5.79
C PHE A 139 11.56 -3.23 -6.72
N GLY A 140 10.68 -2.37 -6.22
CA GLY A 140 9.74 -1.62 -7.06
C GLY A 140 10.43 -0.64 -8.00
N TRP A 141 11.49 0.02 -7.53
CA TRP A 141 12.32 0.87 -8.38
C TRP A 141 13.03 0.08 -9.48
N LEU A 142 13.52 -1.13 -9.20
CA LEU A 142 14.07 -2.01 -10.25
C LEU A 142 12.99 -2.37 -11.27
N ALA A 143 11.79 -2.75 -10.81
CA ALA A 143 10.67 -3.06 -11.69
C ALA A 143 10.27 -1.86 -12.58
N SER A 144 10.29 -0.64 -12.03
CA SER A 144 9.98 0.58 -12.81
C SER A 144 11.01 0.88 -13.91
N HIS A 145 12.19 0.26 -13.84
CA HIS A 145 13.23 0.33 -14.88
C HIS A 145 13.21 -0.89 -15.81
N GLY A 146 12.11 -1.67 -15.80
CA GLY A 146 11.86 -2.76 -16.74
C GLY A 146 12.43 -4.11 -16.33
N VAL A 147 12.85 -4.29 -15.07
CA VAL A 147 13.24 -5.61 -14.56
C VAL A 147 11.97 -6.40 -14.24
N SER A 148 11.80 -7.59 -14.83
CA SER A 148 10.61 -8.41 -14.57
C SER A 148 10.56 -8.92 -13.13
N ASP A 149 9.36 -9.22 -12.66
CA ASP A 149 9.10 -9.88 -11.38
C ASP A 149 9.81 -11.24 -11.27
N GLU A 150 9.85 -12.01 -12.36
CA GLU A 150 10.60 -13.28 -12.43
C GLU A 150 12.10 -13.05 -12.20
N GLU A 151 12.70 -12.08 -12.88
CA GLU A 151 14.12 -11.74 -12.73
C GLU A 151 14.39 -11.17 -11.32
N ILE A 152 13.48 -10.36 -10.78
CA ILE A 152 13.60 -9.84 -9.41
C ILE A 152 13.59 -10.99 -8.40
N SER A 153 12.66 -11.93 -8.54
CA SER A 153 12.50 -13.10 -7.66
C SER A 153 13.68 -14.07 -7.75
N ARG A 154 14.27 -14.18 -8.95
CA ARG A 154 15.40 -15.06 -9.24
C ARG A 154 16.74 -14.45 -8.88
N THR A 155 16.90 -13.14 -8.92
CA THR A 155 18.20 -12.50 -8.67
C THR A 155 18.32 -11.97 -7.25
N TYR A 156 17.22 -11.51 -6.66
CA TYR A 156 17.23 -10.77 -5.40
C TYR A 156 16.45 -11.43 -4.28
N ASN A 157 16.70 -10.93 -3.06
CA ASN A 157 16.12 -11.46 -1.83
C ASN A 157 14.67 -11.02 -1.57
N CYS A 158 14.18 -10.03 -2.31
CA CYS A 158 12.82 -9.50 -2.23
C CYS A 158 12.38 -9.11 -0.80
N GLY A 159 13.31 -8.72 0.08
CA GLY A 159 13.05 -8.33 1.46
C GLY A 159 13.34 -9.42 2.50
N LEU A 160 13.63 -10.66 2.08
CA LEU A 160 13.91 -11.78 2.97
C LEU A 160 15.37 -12.19 2.84
N GLY A 161 16.20 -11.90 3.84
CA GLY A 161 17.61 -12.29 3.79
C GLY A 161 17.84 -13.76 4.15
N MET A 162 16.94 -14.38 4.91
CA MET A 162 16.99 -15.81 5.20
C MET A 162 15.57 -16.37 5.37
N VAL A 163 15.33 -17.62 4.97
CA VAL A 163 14.06 -18.32 5.23
C VAL A 163 14.35 -19.61 5.98
N LEU A 164 13.72 -19.77 7.14
CA LEU A 164 13.80 -20.94 8.00
C LEU A 164 12.59 -21.83 7.76
N VAL A 165 12.76 -23.14 7.89
CA VAL A 165 11.64 -24.09 7.89
C VAL A 165 11.51 -24.71 9.26
N VAL A 166 10.32 -24.58 9.85
CA VAL A 166 10.02 -24.92 11.23
C VAL A 166 8.76 -25.78 11.28
N ALA A 167 8.72 -26.74 12.20
CA ALA A 167 7.49 -27.48 12.50
C ALA A 167 6.38 -26.51 12.95
N ALA A 168 5.14 -26.75 12.51
CA ALA A 168 4.01 -25.84 12.77
C ALA A 168 3.75 -25.60 14.27
N ASP A 169 4.00 -26.59 15.12
CA ASP A 169 3.84 -26.55 16.58
C ASP A 169 5.02 -25.87 17.31
N ARG A 170 6.16 -25.67 16.64
CA ARG A 170 7.36 -25.03 17.21
C ARG A 170 7.55 -23.58 16.79
N VAL A 171 6.67 -23.03 15.94
CA VAL A 171 6.79 -21.66 15.42
C VAL A 171 6.85 -20.63 16.56
N ALA A 172 5.95 -20.72 17.55
CA ALA A 172 5.89 -19.75 18.64
C ALA A 172 7.19 -19.70 19.45
N GLU A 173 7.83 -20.86 19.67
CA GLU A 173 9.11 -20.95 20.37
C GLU A 173 10.25 -20.37 19.54
N VAL A 174 10.33 -20.72 18.25
CA VAL A 174 11.34 -20.13 17.35
C VAL A 174 11.21 -18.61 17.30
N MET A 175 9.99 -18.11 17.16
CA MET A 175 9.70 -16.67 17.16
C MET A 175 10.11 -15.99 18.48
N GLY A 176 9.92 -16.66 19.62
CA GLY A 176 10.32 -16.15 20.93
C GLY A 176 11.84 -16.12 21.15
N LEU A 177 12.62 -16.85 20.35
CA LEU A 177 14.08 -16.92 20.45
C LEU A 177 14.81 -16.01 19.45
N ILE A 178 14.13 -15.56 18.39
CA ILE A 178 14.71 -14.66 17.40
C ILE A 178 14.64 -13.22 17.92
N GLU A 179 15.80 -12.71 18.32
CA GLU A 179 16.00 -11.30 18.64
C GLU A 179 16.79 -10.67 17.47
N LEU A 180 16.09 -9.93 16.61
CA LEU A 180 16.71 -9.04 15.62
C LEU A 180 16.38 -7.60 16.01
N ASP A 181 17.39 -6.72 16.03
CA ASP A 181 17.19 -5.29 16.30
C ASP A 181 16.07 -4.74 15.42
N GLY A 182 14.97 -4.27 16.05
CA GLY A 182 13.86 -3.61 15.37
C GLY A 182 12.83 -4.51 14.67
N CYS A 183 12.94 -5.84 14.72
CA CYS A 183 11.97 -6.74 14.08
C CYS A 183 11.26 -7.65 15.09
N VAL A 184 10.36 -7.06 15.87
CA VAL A 184 9.38 -7.81 16.66
C VAL A 184 8.09 -7.94 15.85
N GLY A 185 7.69 -9.14 15.46
CA GLY A 185 6.26 -9.44 15.34
C GLY A 185 5.68 -10.13 14.11
N ARG A 186 6.33 -10.26 12.94
CA ARG A 186 5.76 -11.03 11.82
C ARG A 186 6.86 -11.59 10.92
N LEU A 187 7.22 -12.86 11.12
CA LEU A 187 8.20 -13.57 10.28
C LEU A 187 7.58 -14.77 9.57
N VAL A 188 6.32 -15.14 9.84
CA VAL A 188 5.68 -16.23 9.08
C VAL A 188 5.32 -15.71 7.69
N VAL A 189 6.03 -16.21 6.69
CA VAL A 189 5.94 -15.73 5.30
C VAL A 189 5.30 -16.74 4.36
N GLY A 190 5.01 -17.95 4.85
CA GLY A 190 4.50 -19.02 4.01
C GLY A 190 4.53 -20.38 4.68
N ARG A 191 4.31 -21.42 3.87
CA ARG A 191 4.32 -22.82 4.29
C ARG A 191 4.88 -23.73 3.20
N LEU A 192 5.33 -24.91 3.59
CA LEU A 192 5.54 -26.01 2.66
C LEU A 192 4.20 -26.65 2.31
N VAL A 193 4.01 -26.93 1.02
CA VAL A 193 2.83 -27.65 0.51
C VAL A 193 3.28 -28.85 -0.31
N THR A 194 2.42 -29.87 -0.42
CA THR A 194 2.66 -31.00 -1.33
C THR A 194 2.75 -30.48 -2.76
N ARG A 195 3.79 -30.87 -3.48
CA ARG A 195 3.97 -30.42 -4.86
C ARG A 195 3.04 -31.18 -5.81
N GLY A 196 2.10 -30.46 -6.41
CA GLY A 196 1.25 -30.96 -7.48
C GLY A 196 1.98 -31.03 -8.82
N GLU A 197 1.40 -31.74 -9.79
CA GLU A 197 1.89 -31.78 -11.16
C GLU A 197 1.88 -30.36 -11.77
N GLY A 198 3.00 -29.95 -12.39
CA GLY A 198 3.15 -28.60 -12.95
C GLY A 198 3.41 -27.48 -11.96
N MET A 199 3.41 -27.74 -10.64
CA MET A 199 3.78 -26.71 -9.66
C MET A 199 5.29 -26.44 -9.63
N ASP A 200 5.66 -25.17 -9.51
CA ASP A 200 7.04 -24.76 -9.28
C ASP A 200 7.54 -25.18 -7.89
N ARG A 201 8.87 -25.24 -7.72
CA ARG A 201 9.48 -25.56 -6.42
C ARG A 201 9.34 -24.43 -5.41
N VAL A 202 9.12 -23.22 -5.89
CA VAL A 202 8.84 -22.02 -5.10
C VAL A 202 7.70 -21.27 -5.78
N VAL A 203 6.69 -20.89 -5.02
CA VAL A 203 5.62 -20.00 -5.44
C VAL A 203 5.69 -18.77 -4.55
N VAL A 204 5.67 -17.58 -5.16
CA VAL A 204 5.65 -16.31 -4.43
C VAL A 204 4.40 -15.55 -4.83
N GLU A 205 3.32 -15.76 -4.09
CA GLU A 205 2.02 -15.14 -4.35
C GLU A 205 2.06 -13.63 -4.05
N GLY A 206 1.38 -12.83 -4.87
CA GLY A 206 1.24 -11.39 -4.69
C GLY A 206 2.51 -10.56 -4.93
N LEU A 207 3.65 -11.16 -5.27
CA LEU A 207 4.88 -10.39 -5.51
C LEU A 207 4.80 -9.53 -6.76
N ALA A 208 4.25 -10.06 -7.86
CA ALA A 208 4.10 -9.32 -9.11
C ALA A 208 3.19 -8.09 -8.93
N ASP A 209 2.04 -8.27 -8.27
CA ASP A 209 1.11 -7.17 -7.97
C ASP A 209 1.77 -6.11 -7.09
N LYS A 210 2.49 -6.54 -6.04
CA LYS A 210 3.19 -5.63 -5.14
C LYS A 210 4.32 -4.87 -5.85
N LEU A 211 5.09 -5.53 -6.70
CA LEU A 211 6.12 -4.87 -7.52
C LEU A 211 5.51 -3.91 -8.54
N TRP A 212 4.39 -4.29 -9.17
CA TRP A 212 3.63 -3.43 -10.06
C TRP A 212 3.16 -2.17 -9.32
N GLU A 213 2.48 -2.32 -8.18
CA GLU A 213 2.07 -1.20 -7.32
C GLU A 213 3.24 -0.29 -6.95
N MET A 214 4.36 -0.89 -6.53
CA MET A 214 5.56 -0.13 -6.15
C MET A 214 6.28 0.50 -7.34
N SER A 215 6.08 0.00 -8.57
CA SER A 215 6.73 0.48 -9.80
C SER A 215 5.88 1.47 -10.59
N CYS A 216 4.58 1.58 -10.29
CA CYS A 216 3.70 2.56 -10.88
C CYS A 216 4.28 3.97 -10.71
N PRO A 217 4.24 4.82 -11.75
CA PRO A 217 4.71 6.20 -11.69
C PRO A 217 4.11 6.99 -10.51
N SER A 218 2.86 6.74 -10.12
CA SER A 218 2.25 7.39 -8.94
C SER A 218 2.86 6.97 -7.59
N VAL A 219 3.68 5.92 -7.51
CA VAL A 219 4.37 5.46 -6.30
C VAL A 219 5.87 5.73 -6.39
N VAL A 220 6.53 5.43 -7.52
CA VAL A 220 7.96 5.71 -7.73
C VAL A 220 8.23 7.20 -7.99
N GLN A 221 7.34 7.89 -8.71
CA GLN A 221 7.49 9.30 -9.06
C GLN A 221 6.93 10.23 -7.98
N CYS A 222 6.10 9.74 -7.05
CA CYS A 222 5.69 10.49 -5.86
C CYS A 222 6.82 10.60 -4.81
N ALA A 223 7.82 9.72 -4.88
CA ALA A 223 9.10 9.97 -4.21
C ALA A 223 9.95 11.06 -4.90
N ILE A 224 9.64 11.43 -6.15
CA ILE A 224 10.50 12.29 -7.01
C ILE A 224 9.85 13.65 -7.35
N ARG A 225 8.62 13.94 -6.89
CA ARG A 225 8.08 15.31 -6.94
C ARG A 225 7.47 15.68 -5.59
N GLU A 226 8.03 16.68 -4.92
CA GLU A 226 7.26 17.49 -3.98
C GLU A 226 6.17 18.19 -4.79
N PHE A 227 5.04 17.52 -4.99
CA PHE A 227 3.83 18.26 -5.31
C PHE A 227 3.48 19.04 -4.05
N PRO A 228 3.25 20.36 -4.14
CA PRO A 228 2.69 21.10 -3.02
C PRO A 228 1.39 20.40 -2.64
N LYS A 229 1.23 20.09 -1.34
CA LYS A 229 0.02 19.43 -0.85
C LYS A 229 -1.20 20.20 -1.32
N LYS A 230 -2.20 19.47 -1.78
CA LYS A 230 -3.46 20.06 -2.20
C LYS A 230 -4.25 20.47 -0.97
N ASN A 231 -4.63 21.74 -0.91
CA ASN A 231 -5.50 22.26 0.14
C ASN A 231 -6.91 21.72 -0.08
N VAL A 232 -7.39 20.87 0.82
CA VAL A 232 -8.71 20.24 0.74
C VAL A 232 -9.70 20.96 1.64
N ALA A 233 -10.87 21.30 1.08
CA ALA A 233 -12.03 21.65 1.86
C ALA A 233 -13.04 20.50 1.91
N VAL A 234 -13.58 20.20 3.10
CA VAL A 234 -14.60 19.16 3.27
C VAL A 234 -15.94 19.82 3.60
N LEU A 235 -16.95 19.56 2.78
CA LEU A 235 -18.32 20.03 3.01
C LEU A 235 -19.15 18.93 3.66
N ILE A 236 -19.85 19.27 4.76
CA ILE A 236 -20.61 18.31 5.58
C ILE A 236 -22.00 18.84 5.98
N SER A 237 -22.93 17.94 6.28
CA SER A 237 -24.25 18.30 6.85
C SER A 237 -24.58 17.60 8.18
N GLY A 238 -23.70 16.75 8.71
CA GLY A 238 -24.05 15.87 9.83
C GLY A 238 -22.88 15.32 10.64
N THR A 239 -22.93 14.02 10.93
CA THR A 239 -22.05 13.34 11.90
C THR A 239 -20.57 13.32 11.51
N GLY A 240 -20.27 13.41 10.21
CA GLY A 240 -18.91 13.54 9.67
C GLY A 240 -18.04 12.31 9.87
N THR A 241 -18.55 11.10 9.64
CA THR A 241 -17.74 9.86 9.74
C THR A 241 -16.70 9.80 8.60
N ASN A 242 -17.12 10.09 7.36
CA ASN A 242 -16.20 10.27 6.23
C ASN A 242 -15.18 11.40 6.47
N LEU A 243 -15.62 12.50 7.08
CA LEU A 243 -14.70 13.58 7.47
C LEU A 243 -13.63 13.07 8.44
N GLN A 244 -13.99 12.26 9.45
CA GLN A 244 -13.00 11.69 10.36
C GLN A 244 -11.95 10.88 9.60
N ALA A 245 -12.39 10.02 8.68
CA ALA A 245 -11.49 9.19 7.89
C ALA A 245 -10.55 10.03 7.00
N LEU A 246 -11.02 11.14 6.42
CA LEU A 246 -10.19 12.10 5.67
C LEU A 246 -9.18 12.83 6.58
N LEU A 247 -9.59 13.24 7.78
CA LEU A 247 -8.72 13.89 8.76
C LEU A 247 -7.63 12.94 9.27
N ASP A 248 -7.97 11.69 9.54
CA ASP A 248 -7.03 10.69 10.04
C ASP A 248 -5.97 10.37 8.97
N HIS A 249 -6.39 10.18 7.71
CA HIS A 249 -5.49 9.90 6.59
C HIS A 249 -4.51 11.05 6.31
N THR A 250 -4.97 12.30 6.31
CA THR A 250 -4.11 13.46 6.02
C THR A 250 -3.08 13.75 7.13
N LYS A 251 -3.22 13.17 8.33
CA LYS A 251 -2.22 13.25 9.40
C LYS A 251 -1.04 12.31 9.22
N GLU A 252 -1.13 11.26 8.41
CA GLU A 252 -0.12 10.18 8.34
C GLU A 252 1.20 10.56 7.62
N GLY A 253 1.46 11.85 7.35
CA GLY A 253 2.74 12.38 6.86
C GLY A 253 3.10 12.06 5.40
N LEU A 254 2.39 11.11 4.78
CA LEU A 254 2.60 10.65 3.40
C LEU A 254 1.51 11.10 2.41
N SER A 255 0.44 11.75 2.88
CA SER A 255 -0.66 12.21 2.02
C SER A 255 -0.28 13.43 1.18
N GLY A 256 -0.63 13.40 -0.10
CA GLY A 256 -0.57 14.54 -1.03
C GLY A 256 -1.65 15.60 -0.79
N ALA A 257 -2.53 15.39 0.19
CA ALA A 257 -3.62 16.28 0.56
C ALA A 257 -3.47 16.78 2.01
N GLU A 258 -4.01 17.96 2.28
CA GLU A 258 -4.16 18.50 3.63
C GLU A 258 -5.56 19.08 3.78
N VAL A 259 -6.31 18.64 4.80
CA VAL A 259 -7.63 19.22 5.08
C VAL A 259 -7.44 20.55 5.80
N VAL A 260 -7.67 21.65 5.09
CA VAL A 260 -7.44 23.02 5.62
C VAL A 260 -8.73 23.68 6.12
N LEU A 261 -9.89 23.25 5.63
CA LEU A 261 -11.17 23.88 5.95
C LEU A 261 -12.31 22.85 5.96
N VAL A 262 -13.16 22.92 6.99
CA VAL A 262 -14.42 22.18 7.04
C VAL A 262 -15.58 23.15 7.10
N ILE A 263 -16.49 23.08 6.12
CA ILE A 263 -17.69 23.91 6.09
C ILE A 263 -18.91 23.02 6.32
N SER A 264 -19.78 23.45 7.24
CA SER A 264 -21.11 22.85 7.38
C SER A 264 -22.23 23.81 7.04
N ASN A 265 -23.25 23.31 6.34
CA ASN A 265 -24.50 24.03 6.11
C ASN A 265 -25.48 23.93 7.29
N VAL A 266 -25.12 23.21 8.35
CA VAL A 266 -25.91 23.01 9.57
C VAL A 266 -25.04 23.33 10.79
N ALA A 267 -25.55 24.16 11.69
CA ALA A 267 -24.85 24.50 12.93
C ALA A 267 -24.87 23.34 13.93
N GLY A 268 -23.84 23.24 14.78
CA GLY A 268 -23.84 22.31 15.93
C GLY A 268 -23.71 20.83 15.59
N VAL A 269 -23.31 20.49 14.36
CA VAL A 269 -23.14 19.07 13.96
C VAL A 269 -21.84 18.49 14.51
N ARG A 270 -21.86 17.18 14.82
CA ARG A 270 -20.69 16.45 15.34
C ARG A 270 -19.48 16.51 14.40
N GLY A 271 -19.68 16.61 13.09
CA GLY A 271 -18.57 16.75 12.15
C GLY A 271 -17.71 18.01 12.38
N LEU A 272 -18.31 19.12 12.82
CA LEU A 272 -17.55 20.33 13.16
C LEU A 272 -16.67 20.12 14.40
N GLN A 273 -17.16 19.37 15.39
CA GLN A 273 -16.38 19.03 16.59
C GLN A 273 -15.15 18.19 16.22
N ARG A 274 -15.32 17.18 15.35
CA ARG A 274 -14.20 16.35 14.83
C ARG A 274 -13.12 17.19 14.17
N ALA A 275 -13.51 18.17 13.36
CA ALA A 275 -12.58 19.08 12.70
C ALA A 275 -11.82 19.96 13.70
N GLN A 276 -12.52 20.51 14.71
CA GLN A 276 -11.91 21.30 15.77
C GLN A 276 -10.93 20.49 16.62
N GLU A 277 -11.30 19.25 16.99
CA GLU A 277 -10.42 18.30 17.70
C GLU A 277 -9.18 17.94 16.88
N ALA A 278 -9.29 17.94 15.55
CA ALA A 278 -8.17 17.75 14.64
C ALA A 278 -7.34 19.01 14.35
N GLY A 279 -7.73 20.17 14.90
CA GLY A 279 -7.04 21.45 14.68
C GLY A 279 -7.31 22.12 13.34
N VAL A 280 -8.37 21.71 12.63
CA VAL A 280 -8.72 22.23 11.30
C VAL A 280 -9.72 23.39 11.42
N ALA A 281 -9.56 24.41 10.57
CA ALA A 281 -10.46 25.56 10.54
C ALA A 281 -11.89 25.12 10.19
N THR A 282 -12.89 25.64 10.92
CA THR A 282 -14.30 25.31 10.69
C THR A 282 -15.13 26.55 10.39
N LYS A 283 -16.07 26.45 9.45
CA LYS A 283 -17.07 27.47 9.15
C LYS A 283 -18.47 26.88 9.11
N VAL A 284 -19.43 27.66 9.59
CA VAL A 284 -20.85 27.33 9.50
C VAL A 284 -21.51 28.33 8.56
N ILE A 285 -22.05 27.86 7.45
CA ILE A 285 -22.75 28.67 6.46
C ILE A 285 -24.16 28.10 6.30
N PRO A 286 -25.14 28.54 7.12
CA PRO A 286 -26.49 28.01 7.02
C PRO A 286 -27.13 28.40 5.69
N HIS A 287 -27.41 27.40 4.84
CA HIS A 287 -28.06 27.60 3.54
C HIS A 287 -29.43 28.30 3.64
N LYS A 288 -30.09 28.21 4.79
CA LYS A 288 -31.38 28.88 5.08
C LYS A 288 -31.27 30.41 5.20
N ASN A 289 -30.06 30.95 5.35
CA ASN A 289 -29.84 32.40 5.46
C ASN A 289 -29.80 33.11 4.10
N TYR A 290 -29.88 32.36 3.00
CA TYR A 290 -29.76 32.87 1.63
C TYR A 290 -31.06 32.62 0.87
N LYS A 291 -31.41 33.53 -0.05
CA LYS A 291 -32.67 33.44 -0.81
C LYS A 291 -32.54 32.49 -2.00
N THR A 292 -31.35 32.40 -2.58
CA THR A 292 -31.04 31.57 -3.73
C THR A 292 -29.88 30.62 -3.45
N ARG A 293 -29.72 29.57 -4.26
CA ARG A 293 -28.58 28.65 -4.13
C ARG A 293 -27.28 29.33 -4.54
N GLU A 294 -27.37 30.22 -5.52
CA GLU A 294 -26.27 31.01 -6.04
C GLU A 294 -25.71 31.96 -4.96
N GLU A 295 -26.57 32.60 -4.17
CA GLU A 295 -26.16 33.41 -3.02
C GLU A 295 -25.46 32.58 -1.94
N PHE A 296 -25.99 31.39 -1.63
CA PHE A 296 -25.38 30.46 -0.69
C PHE A 296 -24.00 29.98 -1.15
N GLU A 297 -23.88 29.60 -2.42
CA GLU A 297 -22.64 29.10 -3.02
C GLU A 297 -21.60 30.19 -3.20
N MET A 298 -22.01 31.45 -3.41
CA MET A 298 -21.10 32.60 -3.37
C MET A 298 -20.45 32.75 -1.99
N ALA A 299 -21.21 32.53 -0.91
CA ALA A 299 -20.65 32.56 0.44
C ALA A 299 -19.69 31.39 0.70
N LEU A 300 -19.96 30.21 0.13
CA LEU A 300 -18.98 29.10 0.15
C LEU A 300 -17.70 29.50 -0.57
N GLU A 301 -17.82 30.05 -1.79
CA GLU A 301 -16.68 30.45 -2.62
C GLU A 301 -15.77 31.46 -1.92
N VAL A 302 -16.32 32.44 -1.21
CA VAL A 302 -15.53 33.43 -0.46
C VAL A 302 -14.64 32.75 0.58
N GLU A 303 -15.16 31.79 1.33
CA GLU A 303 -14.38 31.07 2.35
C GLU A 303 -13.38 30.09 1.73
N LEU A 304 -13.76 29.42 0.63
CA LEU A 304 -12.87 28.50 -0.11
C LEU A 304 -11.69 29.24 -0.74
N ALA A 305 -11.94 30.41 -1.33
CA ALA A 305 -10.90 31.24 -1.94
C ALA A 305 -9.96 31.85 -0.89
N ALA A 306 -10.47 32.24 0.29
CA ALA A 306 -9.68 32.85 1.35
C ALA A 306 -8.54 31.96 1.88
N VAL A 307 -8.70 30.63 1.80
CA VAL A 307 -7.68 29.66 2.23
C VAL A 307 -6.99 28.95 1.07
N GLY A 308 -7.28 29.35 -0.18
CA GLY A 308 -6.65 28.79 -1.38
C GLY A 308 -6.93 27.29 -1.56
N VAL A 309 -8.19 26.88 -1.51
CA VAL A 309 -8.61 25.48 -1.70
C VAL A 309 -8.30 25.00 -3.13
N ASP A 310 -7.68 23.83 -3.23
CA ASP A 310 -7.43 23.14 -4.48
C ASP A 310 -8.49 22.08 -4.83
N LEU A 311 -9.05 21.40 -3.82
CA LEU A 311 -9.93 20.24 -3.98
C LEU A 311 -11.07 20.30 -2.94
N ILE A 312 -12.29 19.99 -3.36
CA ILE A 312 -13.46 19.92 -2.48
C ILE A 312 -13.93 18.47 -2.35
N CYS A 313 -14.13 18.01 -1.12
CA CYS A 313 -14.72 16.72 -0.80
C CYS A 313 -16.10 16.88 -0.16
N LEU A 314 -17.14 16.35 -0.80
CA LEU A 314 -18.49 16.25 -0.25
C LEU A 314 -18.61 14.98 0.62
N ALA A 315 -18.53 15.17 1.94
CA ALA A 315 -18.60 14.08 2.93
C ALA A 315 -19.96 14.08 3.63
N GLY A 316 -21.00 13.62 2.91
CA GLY A 316 -22.38 13.65 3.40
C GLY A 316 -22.97 15.06 3.39
N PHE A 317 -22.67 15.83 2.33
CA PHE A 317 -23.23 17.15 2.11
C PHE A 317 -24.61 17.06 1.44
N MET A 318 -25.67 17.32 2.21
CA MET A 318 -27.07 17.07 1.81
C MET A 318 -27.68 18.24 1.00
N ARG A 319 -26.93 18.80 0.06
CA ARG A 319 -27.38 19.91 -0.81
C ARG A 319 -26.91 19.71 -2.25
N ILE A 320 -27.83 19.88 -3.20
CA ILE A 320 -27.53 19.91 -4.63
C ILE A 320 -26.89 21.25 -4.98
N LEU A 321 -25.70 21.20 -5.58
CA LEU A 321 -24.94 22.35 -6.04
C LEU A 321 -25.45 22.83 -7.41
N THR A 322 -25.33 24.12 -7.71
CA THR A 322 -25.72 24.65 -9.02
C THR A 322 -24.74 24.22 -10.12
N PRO A 323 -25.19 24.14 -11.39
CA PRO A 323 -24.31 23.88 -12.52
C PRO A 323 -23.10 24.83 -12.58
N SER A 324 -23.30 26.12 -12.27
CA SER A 324 -22.22 27.11 -12.25
C SER A 324 -21.13 26.80 -11.22
N PHE A 325 -21.50 26.29 -10.04
CA PHE A 325 -20.55 25.90 -9.01
C PHE A 325 -19.81 24.62 -9.40
N VAL A 326 -20.55 23.63 -9.91
CA VAL A 326 -19.97 22.36 -10.39
C VAL A 326 -18.97 22.61 -11.52
N GLN A 327 -19.31 23.46 -12.49
CA GLN A 327 -18.43 23.79 -13.61
C GLN A 327 -17.13 24.49 -13.14
N ARG A 328 -17.22 25.42 -12.17
CA ARG A 328 -16.03 26.09 -11.59
C ARG A 328 -15.07 25.13 -10.91
N TRP A 329 -15.61 24.11 -10.25
CA TRP A 329 -14.84 23.10 -9.53
C TRP A 329 -14.71 21.77 -10.31
N SER A 330 -14.93 21.81 -11.62
CA SER A 330 -14.79 20.63 -12.49
C SER A 330 -13.39 20.02 -12.36
N GLY A 331 -13.33 18.69 -12.22
CA GLY A 331 -12.10 17.95 -11.95
C GLY A 331 -11.49 18.18 -10.55
N ARG A 332 -12.14 18.96 -9.68
CA ARG A 332 -11.67 19.35 -8.34
C ARG A 332 -12.78 19.28 -7.28
N LEU A 333 -13.86 18.55 -7.56
CA LEU A 333 -15.01 18.36 -6.69
C LEU A 333 -15.36 16.88 -6.66
N LEU A 334 -15.19 16.23 -5.51
CA LEU A 334 -15.41 14.80 -5.30
C LEU A 334 -16.59 14.57 -4.38
N ASN A 335 -17.37 13.53 -4.66
CA ASN A 335 -18.46 13.06 -3.80
C ASN A 335 -18.35 11.56 -3.58
N VAL A 336 -18.71 11.11 -2.37
CA VAL A 336 -18.93 9.69 -2.06
C VAL A 336 -20.42 9.40 -2.00
N HIS A 337 -20.84 8.33 -2.67
CA HIS A 337 -22.22 7.91 -2.80
C HIS A 337 -22.41 6.47 -2.29
N PRO A 338 -23.42 6.17 -1.46
CA PRO A 338 -23.62 4.87 -0.80
C PRO A 338 -24.31 3.84 -1.71
N SER A 339 -23.81 3.69 -2.95
CA SER A 339 -24.15 2.58 -3.84
C SER A 339 -23.03 2.36 -4.87
N LEU A 340 -23.07 1.22 -5.56
CA LEU A 340 -22.25 1.00 -6.75
C LEU A 340 -22.90 1.68 -7.97
N LEU A 341 -22.58 2.96 -8.19
CA LEU A 341 -23.00 3.67 -9.40
C LEU A 341 -22.59 2.89 -10.67
N PRO A 342 -23.42 2.90 -11.74
CA PRO A 342 -24.60 3.75 -11.95
C PRO A 342 -25.90 3.28 -11.28
N ALA A 343 -25.88 2.20 -10.50
CA ALA A 343 -27.07 1.70 -9.80
C ALA A 343 -27.42 2.57 -8.58
N PHE A 344 -28.72 2.69 -8.29
CA PHE A 344 -29.26 3.32 -7.08
C PHE A 344 -28.80 4.78 -6.85
N LYS A 345 -28.99 5.64 -7.85
CA LYS A 345 -28.70 7.08 -7.75
C LYS A 345 -29.61 7.79 -6.74
N GLY A 346 -29.20 8.96 -6.29
CA GLY A 346 -29.98 9.81 -5.41
C GLY A 346 -30.05 9.31 -3.96
N MET A 347 -31.05 9.75 -3.22
CA MET A 347 -31.11 9.45 -1.78
C MET A 347 -31.44 7.98 -1.51
N HIS A 348 -30.98 7.47 -0.36
CA HIS A 348 -31.31 6.12 0.15
C HIS A 348 -30.80 4.94 -0.69
N GLY A 349 -29.58 5.01 -1.24
CA GLY A 349 -28.97 3.92 -2.02
C GLY A 349 -29.04 2.54 -1.34
N ALA A 350 -28.80 2.47 -0.03
CA ALA A 350 -28.92 1.23 0.76
C ALA A 350 -30.35 0.67 0.78
N ARG A 351 -31.38 1.51 0.93
CA ARG A 351 -32.79 1.08 0.89
C ARG A 351 -33.15 0.54 -0.50
N GLN A 352 -32.76 1.27 -1.55
CA GLN A 352 -33.02 0.85 -2.92
C GLN A 352 -32.36 -0.50 -3.24
N ALA A 353 -31.14 -0.75 -2.73
CA ALA A 353 -30.46 -2.03 -2.86
C ALA A 353 -31.22 -3.18 -2.18
N LEU A 354 -31.72 -2.96 -0.96
CA LEU A 354 -32.53 -3.94 -0.24
C LEU A 354 -33.87 -4.23 -0.95
N GLU A 355 -34.55 -3.19 -1.42
CA GLU A 355 -35.82 -3.31 -2.17
C GLU A 355 -35.62 -4.05 -3.50
N ALA A 356 -34.50 -3.83 -4.17
CA ALA A 356 -34.13 -4.54 -5.40
C ALA A 356 -33.69 -6.00 -5.15
N GLY A 357 -33.42 -6.38 -3.90
CA GLY A 357 -33.00 -7.74 -3.54
C GLY A 357 -31.61 -8.12 -4.05
N VAL A 358 -30.70 -7.14 -4.24
CA VAL A 358 -29.33 -7.44 -4.69
C VAL A 358 -28.52 -8.09 -3.56
N THR A 359 -27.60 -8.97 -3.92
CA THR A 359 -26.67 -9.62 -2.97
C THR A 359 -25.36 -8.85 -2.79
N VAL A 360 -25.11 -7.85 -3.64
CA VAL A 360 -23.91 -6.99 -3.61
C VAL A 360 -24.33 -5.54 -3.85
N THR A 361 -23.84 -4.64 -3.02
CA THR A 361 -23.91 -3.18 -3.17
C THR A 361 -22.53 -2.60 -2.83
N GLY A 362 -22.42 -1.35 -2.41
CA GLY A 362 -21.14 -0.75 -2.06
C GLY A 362 -21.20 0.76 -1.95
N CYS A 363 -20.06 1.41 -2.18
CA CYS A 363 -19.97 2.85 -2.35
C CYS A 363 -19.16 3.22 -3.59
N THR A 364 -19.44 4.40 -4.13
CA THR A 364 -18.71 4.99 -5.26
C THR A 364 -18.18 6.35 -4.87
N VAL A 365 -16.90 6.62 -5.19
CA VAL A 365 -16.36 7.99 -5.18
C VAL A 365 -16.19 8.45 -6.61
N HIS A 366 -16.70 9.64 -6.92
CA HIS A 366 -16.74 10.17 -8.28
C HIS A 366 -16.51 11.68 -8.30
N PHE A 367 -16.07 12.19 -9.46
CA PHE A 367 -16.15 13.63 -9.73
C PHE A 367 -17.61 14.06 -9.80
N VAL A 368 -17.94 15.20 -9.24
CA VAL A 368 -19.31 15.75 -9.32
C VAL A 368 -19.53 16.33 -10.72
N ALA A 369 -20.66 15.97 -11.32
CA ALA A 369 -21.15 16.52 -12.59
C ALA A 369 -22.47 17.27 -12.36
N GLU A 370 -22.94 18.01 -13.38
CA GLU A 370 -24.21 18.75 -13.29
C GLU A 370 -25.40 17.82 -13.04
N GLU A 371 -25.39 16.65 -13.68
CA GLU A 371 -26.35 15.60 -13.40
C GLU A 371 -25.91 14.83 -12.14
N VAL A 372 -26.86 14.69 -11.22
CA VAL A 372 -26.64 14.08 -9.90
C VAL A 372 -26.19 12.62 -10.07
N ASP A 373 -25.08 12.28 -9.40
CA ASP A 373 -24.49 10.94 -9.37
C ASP A 373 -24.18 10.34 -10.75
N CYS A 374 -23.82 11.20 -11.72
CA CYS A 374 -23.44 10.80 -13.09
C CYS A 374 -21.99 11.10 -13.47
N GLY A 375 -21.22 11.74 -12.59
CA GLY A 375 -19.86 12.12 -12.94
C GLY A 375 -18.90 10.94 -12.96
N ALA A 376 -17.70 11.19 -13.49
CA ALA A 376 -16.71 10.15 -13.73
C ALA A 376 -16.30 9.44 -12.43
N ILE A 377 -16.45 8.12 -12.41
CA ILE A 377 -16.17 7.26 -11.26
C ILE A 377 -14.65 7.16 -11.07
N VAL A 378 -14.17 7.54 -9.90
CA VAL A 378 -12.75 7.44 -9.52
C VAL A 378 -12.44 6.06 -8.94
N THR A 379 -13.28 5.58 -8.02
CA THR A 379 -13.15 4.25 -7.41
C THR A 379 -14.48 3.77 -6.83
N GLN A 380 -14.59 2.47 -6.60
CA GLN A 380 -15.74 1.83 -5.97
C GLN A 380 -15.25 0.76 -5.01
N GLU A 381 -15.99 0.55 -3.92
CA GLU A 381 -15.76 -0.55 -2.98
C GLU A 381 -17.05 -1.35 -2.81
N ALA A 382 -16.97 -2.65 -3.03
CA ALA A 382 -18.12 -3.55 -3.01
C ALA A 382 -18.35 -4.13 -1.61
N VAL A 383 -19.61 -4.32 -1.26
CA VAL A 383 -20.06 -4.80 0.04
C VAL A 383 -21.17 -5.83 -0.16
N CYS A 384 -21.08 -6.96 0.53
CA CYS A 384 -22.13 -7.98 0.53
C CYS A 384 -23.38 -7.51 1.28
N VAL A 385 -24.55 -7.78 0.71
CA VAL A 385 -25.85 -7.68 1.39
C VAL A 385 -26.14 -9.04 2.01
N LEU A 386 -26.23 -9.10 3.34
CA LEU A 386 -26.41 -10.34 4.09
C LEU A 386 -27.90 -10.67 4.25
N PRO A 387 -28.27 -11.97 4.35
CA PRO A 387 -29.62 -12.37 4.69
C PRO A 387 -30.09 -11.72 6.00
N GLY A 388 -31.21 -11.00 5.95
CA GLY A 388 -31.80 -10.32 7.11
C GLY A 388 -31.24 -8.92 7.39
N ASP A 389 -30.43 -8.35 6.51
CA ASP A 389 -29.98 -6.97 6.65
C ASP A 389 -31.16 -5.98 6.71
N SER A 390 -31.02 -4.98 7.58
CA SER A 390 -31.85 -3.78 7.62
C SER A 390 -31.12 -2.63 6.92
N GLU A 391 -31.84 -1.54 6.59
CA GLU A 391 -31.20 -0.33 6.04
C GLU A 391 -30.09 0.18 6.97
N ALA A 392 -30.31 0.14 8.29
CA ALA A 392 -29.32 0.61 9.26
C ALA A 392 -28.04 -0.26 9.27
N THR A 393 -28.17 -1.59 9.26
CA THR A 393 -27.00 -2.49 9.28
C THR A 393 -26.23 -2.42 7.97
N LEU A 394 -26.93 -2.30 6.84
CA LEU A 394 -26.29 -2.15 5.54
C LEU A 394 -25.59 -0.79 5.41
N VAL A 395 -26.20 0.30 5.90
CA VAL A 395 -25.58 1.64 5.90
C VAL A 395 -24.29 1.65 6.72
N GLU A 396 -24.24 1.04 7.90
CA GLU A 396 -22.99 0.97 8.67
C GLU A 396 -21.89 0.19 7.92
N ARG A 397 -22.24 -0.90 7.25
CA ARG A 397 -21.27 -1.66 6.43
C ARG A 397 -20.79 -0.88 5.21
N ILE A 398 -21.67 -0.14 4.55
CA ILE A 398 -21.29 0.75 3.44
C ILE A 398 -20.38 1.87 3.95
N LYS A 399 -20.62 2.46 5.14
CA LYS A 399 -19.74 3.48 5.72
C LYS A 399 -18.31 2.98 5.94
N GLU A 400 -18.13 1.73 6.39
CA GLU A 400 -16.80 1.14 6.50
C GLU A 400 -16.08 1.10 5.15
N ALA A 401 -16.79 0.75 4.07
CA ALA A 401 -16.27 0.79 2.71
C ALA A 401 -15.98 2.23 2.23
N GLU A 402 -16.83 3.21 2.56
CA GLU A 402 -16.61 4.63 2.24
C GLU A 402 -15.33 5.17 2.91
N HIS A 403 -15.09 4.79 4.17
CA HIS A 403 -13.87 5.15 4.90
C HIS A 403 -12.60 4.56 4.29
N VAL A 404 -12.73 3.55 3.41
CA VAL A 404 -11.64 3.02 2.60
C VAL A 404 -11.56 3.75 1.27
N ALA A 405 -12.64 3.71 0.48
CA ALA A 405 -12.69 4.23 -0.89
C ALA A 405 -12.39 5.74 -0.98
N TYR A 406 -12.79 6.52 0.02
CA TYR A 406 -12.74 7.98 -0.07
C TYR A 406 -11.37 8.57 0.32
N PRO A 407 -10.83 8.31 1.53
CA PRO A 407 -9.51 8.77 1.90
C PRO A 407 -8.39 7.74 1.66
N ARG A 408 -8.67 6.47 1.96
CA ARG A 408 -7.67 5.55 2.50
C ARG A 408 -6.86 4.86 1.42
N GLN A 409 -5.58 4.66 1.71
CA GLN A 409 -4.81 3.58 1.14
C GLN A 409 -5.14 2.27 1.86
N ASP A 410 -5.72 1.27 1.17
CA ASP A 410 -5.92 -0.05 1.78
C ASP A 410 -4.57 -0.78 1.95
N TRP A 411 -4.58 -1.89 2.69
CA TRP A 411 -3.36 -2.70 2.96
C TRP A 411 -2.78 -3.35 1.69
N GLY A 412 -3.47 -3.26 0.56
CA GLY A 412 -3.07 -3.72 -0.78
C GLY A 412 -2.75 -2.56 -1.73
N GLY A 413 -2.24 -1.44 -1.21
CA GLY A 413 -1.66 -0.37 -2.03
C GLY A 413 -2.67 0.48 -2.83
N ARG A 414 -3.98 0.19 -2.81
CA ARG A 414 -4.98 1.00 -3.51
C ARG A 414 -5.18 2.31 -2.80
N ARG A 415 -4.79 3.42 -3.44
CA ARG A 415 -5.01 4.78 -2.94
C ARG A 415 -6.49 5.14 -3.02
N GLY A 416 -7.01 5.79 -1.98
CA GLY A 416 -8.36 6.36 -1.97
C GLY A 416 -8.51 7.48 -3.00
N ALA A 417 -9.75 7.78 -3.38
CA ALA A 417 -10.04 8.73 -4.44
C ALA A 417 -9.44 10.12 -4.19
N MET A 418 -9.54 10.65 -2.97
CA MET A 418 -8.96 11.96 -2.64
C MET A 418 -7.45 11.96 -2.88
N GLU A 419 -6.75 10.92 -2.43
CA GLU A 419 -5.30 10.81 -2.56
C GLU A 419 -4.88 10.70 -4.03
N MET A 420 -5.56 9.86 -4.81
CA MET A 420 -5.28 9.70 -6.25
C MET A 420 -5.44 11.01 -7.03
N VAL A 421 -6.46 11.80 -6.70
CA VAL A 421 -6.70 13.10 -7.34
C VAL A 421 -5.69 14.14 -6.84
N ALA A 422 -5.38 14.15 -5.54
CA ALA A 422 -4.45 15.13 -4.95
C ALA A 422 -3.02 14.99 -5.50
N ILE A 423 -2.53 13.77 -5.69
CA ILE A 423 -1.20 13.51 -6.27
C ILE A 423 -1.20 13.53 -7.81
N GLY A 424 -2.37 13.71 -8.44
CA GLY A 424 -2.52 13.72 -9.89
C GLY A 424 -2.45 12.36 -10.57
N ALA A 425 -2.56 11.24 -9.84
CA ALA A 425 -2.62 9.90 -10.43
C ALA A 425 -3.93 9.66 -11.21
N VAL A 426 -4.99 10.38 -10.83
CA VAL A 426 -6.29 10.39 -11.50
C VAL A 426 -6.68 11.84 -11.73
N SER A 427 -7.07 12.17 -12.95
CA SER A 427 -7.63 13.48 -13.29
C SER A 427 -8.85 13.34 -14.21
N LEU A 428 -9.62 14.42 -14.33
CA LEU A 428 -10.75 14.50 -15.26
C LEU A 428 -10.27 15.10 -16.58
N GLY A 429 -10.38 14.33 -17.67
CA GLY A 429 -10.08 14.78 -19.03
C GLY A 429 -11.12 15.76 -19.57
N GLU A 430 -10.77 16.46 -20.64
CA GLU A 430 -11.67 17.41 -21.32
C GLU A 430 -12.94 16.74 -21.88
N ASP A 431 -12.89 15.43 -22.14
CA ASP A 431 -14.05 14.63 -22.59
C ASP A 431 -14.93 14.15 -21.42
N GLY A 432 -14.64 14.59 -20.19
CA GLY A 432 -15.37 14.22 -18.98
C GLY A 432 -15.07 12.81 -18.48
N LYS A 433 -14.03 12.14 -18.99
CA LYS A 433 -13.62 10.80 -18.54
C LYS A 433 -12.41 10.85 -17.62
N ILE A 434 -12.20 9.76 -16.89
CA ILE A 434 -11.00 9.59 -16.08
C ILE A 434 -9.77 9.42 -16.98
N VAL A 435 -8.71 10.14 -16.65
CA VAL A 435 -7.37 9.94 -17.18
C VAL A 435 -6.49 9.43 -16.02
N HIS A 436 -5.90 8.26 -16.21
CA HIS A 436 -4.84 7.75 -15.33
C HIS A 436 -3.49 8.29 -15.83
N ILE A 437 -2.72 8.91 -14.93
CA ILE A 437 -1.43 9.55 -15.25
C ILE A 437 -0.27 8.70 -14.74
#